data_AF-A0A1F2XBV9-F1
#
_entry.id   AF-A0A1F2XBV9-F1
#
_cell.length_a   1.000
_cell.length_b   1.000
_cell.length_c   1.000
_cell.angle_alpha   90.00
_cell.angle_beta   90.00
_cell.angle_gamma   90.00
#
_symmetry.space_group_name_H-M   'P 1'
#
loop_
_entity.id
_entity.type
_entity.pdbx_description
1 polymer ?
#
loop_
_entity_poly.entity_id
_entity_poly.type
_entity_poly.pdbx_seq_one_letter_code
_entity_poly.pdbx_strand_id
1 'polypeptide(L)'
;MPAAPLTVTALLSLSTILGVFHLAFGDVVEPSSALVAGGGMVVMTIVASAGMLLARGRWAAPTGAAIALTWIGVALANPLDALALAALAAAAAALAAALGPWLRRWLRHFPRADGPPPAAVVILLTLLATPVVAAFAAPGGIPVAGVALSIWSVALAVAVARAALGSLSAIRVLHPALALVAAIGAGLPGGLAIGAVGAATAALAWRRDVRIALAPAAPQRSSAVAIPPELVPPDILEAAGLDDTGRPR
;
A
#
# COMPACT_ATOMS: atom_id res chain seq x y z
N MET A 1 -8.83 -11.21 24.92
CA MET A 1 -7.69 -11.85 24.21
C MET A 1 -6.81 -10.78 23.58
N PRO A 2 -5.78 -10.28 24.29
CA PRO A 2 -4.88 -9.24 23.80
C PRO A 2 -3.88 -9.71 22.72
N ALA A 3 -3.67 -11.02 22.55
CA ALA A 3 -2.64 -11.56 21.63
C ALA A 3 -3.09 -11.71 20.16
N ALA A 4 -4.36 -11.46 19.83
CA ALA A 4 -4.92 -11.67 18.50
C ALA A 4 -4.10 -11.05 17.34
N PRO A 5 -3.73 -9.75 17.36
CA PRO A 5 -2.99 -9.16 16.24
C PRO A 5 -1.57 -9.72 16.15
N LEU A 6 -0.92 -10.03 17.27
CA LEU A 6 0.42 -10.63 17.29
C LEU A 6 0.42 -12.02 16.65
N THR A 7 -0.57 -12.85 16.96
CA THR A 7 -0.71 -14.18 16.35
C THR A 7 -0.93 -14.07 14.83
N VAL A 8 -1.78 -13.16 14.37
CA VAL A 8 -2.02 -12.95 12.94
C VAL A 8 -0.74 -12.50 12.23
N THR A 9 -0.01 -11.53 12.79
CA THR A 9 1.25 -11.07 12.21
C THR A 9 2.33 -12.14 12.22
N ALA A 10 2.42 -12.95 13.28
CA ALA A 10 3.38 -14.05 13.33
C ALA A 10 3.10 -15.11 12.27
N LEU A 11 1.83 -15.48 12.07
CA LEU A 11 1.42 -16.43 11.04
C LEU A 11 1.64 -15.88 9.63
N LEU A 12 1.36 -14.60 9.39
CA LEU A 12 1.63 -13.96 8.09
C LEU A 12 3.12 -13.89 7.79
N SER A 13 3.94 -13.54 8.78
CA SER A 13 5.40 -13.54 8.64
C SER A 13 5.94 -14.93 8.37
N LEU A 14 5.48 -15.94 9.12
CA LEU A 14 5.86 -17.34 8.90
C LEU A 14 5.46 -17.82 7.51
N SER A 15 4.22 -17.56 7.08
CA SER A 15 3.73 -17.88 5.74
C SER A 15 4.57 -17.21 4.66
N THR A 16 5.00 -15.97 4.88
CA THR A 16 5.82 -15.23 3.93
C THR A 16 7.25 -15.75 3.87
N ILE A 17 7.85 -16.08 5.00
CA ILE A 17 9.16 -16.72 5.04
C ILE A 17 9.10 -18.03 4.26
N LEU A 18 8.19 -18.94 4.64
CA LEU A 18 8.07 -20.25 3.99
C LEU A 18 7.75 -20.12 2.49
N GLY A 19 6.86 -19.19 2.12
CA GLY A 19 6.52 -18.92 0.72
C GLY A 19 7.70 -18.37 -0.09
N VAL A 20 8.51 -17.46 0.48
CA VAL A 20 9.72 -16.94 -0.16
C VAL A 20 10.76 -18.04 -0.34
N PHE A 21 10.97 -18.88 0.68
CA PHE A 21 11.83 -20.06 0.56
C PHE A 21 11.32 -20.98 -0.55
N HIS A 22 10.02 -21.26 -0.58
CA HIS A 22 9.40 -22.09 -1.61
C HIS A 22 9.61 -21.54 -3.03
N LEU A 23 9.46 -20.22 -3.22
CA LEU A 23 9.75 -19.58 -4.50
C LEU A 23 11.23 -19.59 -4.88
N ALA A 24 12.13 -19.42 -3.90
CA ALA A 24 13.56 -19.32 -4.15
C ALA A 24 14.21 -20.67 -4.49
N PHE A 25 13.65 -21.77 -3.98
CA PHE A 25 14.18 -23.12 -4.17
C PHE A 25 13.31 -23.99 -5.08
N GLY A 26 12.18 -23.46 -5.57
CA GLY A 26 11.31 -24.14 -6.54
C GLY A 26 11.65 -23.78 -7.99
N ASP A 27 11.31 -24.67 -8.92
CA ASP A 27 11.62 -24.52 -10.35
C ASP A 27 10.51 -23.80 -11.16
N VAL A 28 9.51 -23.23 -10.48
CA VAL A 28 8.29 -22.71 -11.14
C VAL A 28 8.45 -21.29 -11.70
N VAL A 29 9.39 -20.51 -11.18
CA VAL A 29 9.66 -19.15 -11.63
C VAL A 29 11.17 -18.92 -11.76
N GLU A 30 11.55 -18.13 -12.76
CA GLU A 30 12.95 -17.71 -12.91
C GLU A 30 13.41 -16.95 -11.64
N PRO A 31 14.67 -17.10 -11.20
CA PRO A 31 15.20 -16.42 -10.01
C PRO A 31 14.95 -14.90 -9.96
N SER A 32 14.96 -14.24 -11.12
CA SER A 32 14.68 -12.80 -11.21
C SER A 32 13.25 -12.46 -10.74
N SER A 33 12.26 -13.23 -11.20
CA SER A 33 10.85 -13.09 -10.82
C SER A 33 10.62 -13.56 -9.39
N ALA A 34 11.26 -14.65 -8.96
CA ALA A 34 11.19 -15.12 -7.58
C ALA A 34 11.68 -14.05 -6.58
N LEU A 35 12.79 -13.37 -6.89
CA LEU A 35 13.33 -12.29 -6.06
C LEU A 35 12.36 -11.11 -5.96
N VAL A 36 11.79 -10.66 -7.08
CA VAL A 36 10.85 -9.52 -7.10
C VAL A 36 9.53 -9.87 -6.41
N ALA A 37 8.98 -11.07 -6.65
CA ALA A 37 7.77 -11.55 -5.98
C ALA A 37 8.00 -11.66 -4.47
N GLY A 38 9.09 -12.31 -4.05
CA GLY A 38 9.44 -12.50 -2.65
C GLY A 38 9.67 -11.17 -1.93
N GLY A 39 10.45 -10.27 -2.52
CA GLY A 39 10.67 -8.93 -1.97
C GLY A 39 9.37 -8.12 -1.85
N GLY A 40 8.51 -8.15 -2.87
CA GLY A 40 7.20 -7.49 -2.83
C GLY A 40 6.29 -8.05 -1.73
N MET A 41 6.24 -9.37 -1.58
CA MET A 41 5.45 -10.04 -0.53
C MET A 41 5.97 -9.73 0.87
N VAL A 42 7.29 -9.62 1.07
CA VAL A 42 7.89 -9.18 2.34
C VAL A 42 7.46 -7.76 2.67
N VAL A 43 7.57 -6.81 1.74
CA VAL A 43 7.14 -5.42 1.96
C VAL A 43 5.65 -5.36 2.29
N MET A 44 4.80 -6.08 1.55
CA MET A 44 3.37 -6.17 1.81
C MET A 44 3.07 -6.74 3.20
N THR A 45 3.83 -7.73 3.65
CA THR A 45 3.70 -8.35 4.98
C THR A 45 4.08 -7.39 6.10
N ILE A 46 5.16 -6.62 5.91
CA ILE A 46 5.56 -5.55 6.83
C ILE A 46 4.46 -4.50 6.94
N VAL A 47 3.92 -4.04 5.80
CA VAL A 47 2.87 -3.03 5.76
C VAL A 47 1.56 -3.54 6.38
N ALA A 48 1.15 -4.78 6.07
CA ALA A 48 0.00 -5.40 6.71
C ALA A 48 0.19 -5.53 8.23
N SER A 49 1.38 -5.95 8.68
CA SER A 49 1.69 -6.12 10.10
C SER A 49 1.71 -4.79 10.85
N ALA A 50 2.35 -3.76 10.30
CA ALA A 50 2.32 -2.40 10.83
C ALA A 50 0.88 -1.85 10.84
N GLY A 51 0.11 -2.14 9.79
CA GLY A 51 -1.32 -1.82 9.69
C GLY A 51 -2.16 -2.46 10.80
N MET A 52 -1.87 -3.71 11.17
CA MET A 52 -2.58 -4.41 12.25
C MET A 52 -2.15 -3.95 13.65
N LEU A 53 -0.82 -3.83 13.88
CA LEU A 53 -0.24 -3.58 15.20
C LEU A 53 -0.29 -2.09 15.59
N LEU A 54 0.04 -1.20 14.65
CA LEU A 54 0.25 0.22 14.91
C LEU A 54 -0.97 1.04 14.49
N ALA A 55 -1.37 0.94 13.21
CA ALA A 55 -2.43 1.79 12.65
C ALA A 55 -3.84 1.28 12.93
N ARG A 56 -3.98 -0.02 13.26
CA ARG A 56 -5.26 -0.73 13.43
C ARG A 56 -6.20 -0.53 12.23
N GLY A 57 -5.61 -0.51 11.04
CA GLY A 57 -6.31 -0.22 9.79
C GLY A 57 -7.29 -1.33 9.42
N ARG A 58 -8.52 -0.98 9.04
CA ARG A 58 -9.53 -1.93 8.52
C ARG A 58 -9.07 -2.63 7.24
N TRP A 59 -8.12 -2.03 6.53
CA TRP A 59 -7.49 -2.57 5.34
C TRP A 59 -6.44 -3.64 5.64
N ALA A 60 -5.89 -3.69 6.85
CA ALA A 60 -4.79 -4.60 7.17
C ALA A 60 -5.23 -6.07 7.15
N ALA A 61 -6.44 -6.36 7.63
CA ALA A 61 -7.03 -7.70 7.58
C ALA A 61 -7.23 -8.25 6.15
N PRO A 62 -7.91 -7.54 5.23
CA PRO A 62 -8.01 -8.00 3.84
C PRO A 62 -6.65 -8.05 3.13
N THR A 63 -5.71 -7.16 3.43
CA THR A 63 -4.33 -7.26 2.89
C THR A 63 -3.64 -8.54 3.37
N GLY A 64 -3.72 -8.87 4.66
CA GLY A 64 -3.20 -10.13 5.19
C GLY A 64 -3.84 -11.35 4.55
N ALA A 65 -5.16 -11.32 4.34
CA ALA A 65 -5.87 -12.39 3.64
C ALA A 65 -5.41 -12.53 2.19
N ALA A 66 -5.21 -11.42 1.47
CA ALA A 66 -4.68 -11.44 0.11
C ALA A 66 -3.27 -12.03 0.05
N ILE A 67 -2.37 -11.65 0.97
CA ILE A 67 -1.02 -12.21 1.08
C ILE A 67 -1.08 -13.73 1.29
N ALA A 68 -1.90 -14.19 2.23
CA ALA A 68 -2.07 -15.61 2.51
C ALA A 68 -2.65 -16.38 1.30
N LEU A 69 -3.65 -15.83 0.61
CA LEU A 69 -4.21 -16.42 -0.61
C LEU A 69 -3.17 -16.52 -1.74
N THR A 70 -2.32 -15.51 -1.91
CA THR A 70 -1.22 -15.56 -2.87
C THR A 70 -0.27 -16.72 -2.54
N TRP A 71 0.10 -16.91 -1.27
CA TRP A 71 0.96 -18.02 -0.88
C TRP A 71 0.31 -19.40 -1.04
N ILE A 72 -1.00 -19.51 -0.78
CA ILE A 72 -1.76 -20.73 -1.09
C ILE A 72 -1.68 -21.01 -2.60
N GLY A 73 -1.93 -20.01 -3.44
CA GLY A 73 -1.85 -20.14 -4.89
C GLY A 73 -0.47 -20.58 -5.37
N VAL A 74 0.59 -19.96 -4.82
CA VAL A 74 1.98 -20.34 -5.11
C VAL A 74 2.24 -21.79 -4.71
N ALA A 75 1.88 -22.20 -3.49
CA ALA A 75 2.10 -23.57 -3.04
C ALA A 75 1.35 -24.61 -3.89
N LEU A 76 0.12 -24.30 -4.32
CA LEU A 76 -0.71 -25.19 -5.15
C LEU A 76 -0.27 -25.24 -6.63
N ALA A 77 0.42 -24.21 -7.12
CA ALA A 77 0.98 -24.19 -8.47
C ALA A 77 2.27 -25.01 -8.60
N ASN A 78 2.80 -25.54 -7.51
CA ASN A 78 4.05 -26.29 -7.45
C ASN A 78 3.80 -27.77 -7.09
N PRO A 79 4.75 -28.68 -7.41
CA PRO A 79 4.76 -30.02 -6.83
C PRO A 79 4.69 -29.95 -5.30
N LEU A 80 3.82 -30.76 -4.70
CA LEU A 80 3.59 -30.77 -3.25
C LEU A 80 4.70 -31.54 -2.54
N ASP A 81 5.81 -30.87 -2.27
CA ASP A 81 6.86 -31.34 -1.38
C ASP A 81 6.62 -30.88 0.08
N ALA A 82 7.52 -31.24 0.98
CA ALA A 82 7.39 -30.89 2.40
C ALA A 82 7.37 -29.37 2.63
N LEU A 83 8.12 -28.61 1.83
CA LEU A 83 8.19 -27.15 1.94
C LEU A 83 6.89 -26.50 1.44
N ALA A 84 6.35 -26.96 0.30
CA ALA A 84 5.06 -26.53 -0.23
C ALA A 84 3.93 -26.78 0.76
N LEU A 85 3.89 -27.98 1.37
CA LEU A 85 2.89 -28.33 2.37
C LEU A 85 3.00 -27.45 3.63
N ALA A 86 4.23 -27.17 4.09
CA ALA A 86 4.46 -26.28 5.23
C ALA A 86 4.02 -24.84 4.92
N ALA A 87 4.38 -24.32 3.74
CA ALA A 87 3.97 -23.00 3.27
C ALA A 87 2.44 -22.90 3.14
N LEU A 88 1.80 -23.93 2.57
CA LEU A 88 0.35 -24.03 2.43
C LEU A 88 -0.35 -24.03 3.79
N ALA A 89 0.13 -24.84 4.73
CA ALA A 89 -0.43 -24.92 6.08
C ALA A 89 -0.30 -23.58 6.83
N ALA A 90 0.87 -22.94 6.76
CA ALA A 90 1.10 -21.63 7.36
C ALA A 90 0.21 -20.54 6.73
N ALA A 91 0.08 -20.55 5.40
CA ALA A 91 -0.78 -19.61 4.68
C ALA A 91 -2.26 -19.83 4.99
N ALA A 92 -2.74 -21.08 5.06
CA ALA A 92 -4.11 -21.40 5.46
C ALA A 92 -4.39 -20.95 6.90
N ALA A 93 -3.46 -21.16 7.83
CA ALA A 93 -3.56 -20.67 9.20
C ALA A 93 -3.58 -19.13 9.25
N ALA A 94 -2.71 -18.46 8.48
CA ALA A 94 -2.67 -17.01 8.37
C ALA A 94 -3.98 -16.44 7.78
N LEU A 95 -4.56 -17.11 6.78
CA LEU A 95 -5.83 -16.73 6.16
C LEU A 95 -6.99 -16.86 7.16
N ALA A 96 -7.10 -18.00 7.82
CA ALA A 96 -8.07 -18.22 8.89
C ALA A 96 -7.91 -17.16 9.98
N ALA A 97 -6.66 -16.78 10.29
CA ALA A 97 -6.36 -15.76 11.27
C ALA A 97 -6.75 -14.33 10.86
N ALA A 98 -6.48 -13.96 9.61
CA ALA A 98 -6.83 -12.66 9.07
C ALA A 98 -8.35 -12.48 8.92
N LEU A 99 -9.07 -13.53 8.53
CA LEU A 99 -10.53 -13.49 8.32
C LEU A 99 -11.34 -13.81 9.59
N GLY A 100 -10.68 -14.28 10.65
CA GLY A 100 -11.30 -14.71 11.88
C GLY A 100 -12.13 -13.62 12.60
N PRO A 101 -13.21 -14.00 13.31
CA PRO A 101 -14.06 -13.06 14.03
C PRO A 101 -13.35 -12.35 15.19
N TRP A 102 -12.19 -12.85 15.65
CA TRP A 102 -11.42 -12.26 16.75
C TRP A 102 -10.77 -10.94 16.37
N LEU A 103 -10.16 -10.84 15.17
CA LEU A 103 -9.53 -9.61 14.71
C LEU A 103 -10.59 -8.52 14.53
N ARG A 104 -11.75 -8.88 13.96
CA ARG A 104 -12.90 -7.97 13.85
C ARG A 104 -13.43 -7.54 15.22
N ARG A 105 -13.56 -8.47 16.18
CA ARG A 105 -13.96 -8.14 17.55
C ARG A 105 -12.97 -7.18 18.20
N TRP A 106 -11.67 -7.43 18.09
CA TRP A 106 -10.63 -6.57 18.63
C TRP A 106 -10.67 -5.16 18.03
N LEU A 107 -10.77 -5.04 16.71
CA LEU A 107 -10.84 -3.74 16.01
C LEU A 107 -12.06 -2.89 16.39
N ARG A 108 -13.17 -3.49 16.86
CA ARG A 108 -14.37 -2.74 17.30
C ARG A 108 -14.18 -1.99 18.63
N HIS A 109 -13.19 -2.38 19.45
CA HIS A 109 -13.00 -1.80 20.78
C HIS A 109 -12.26 -0.46 20.76
N PHE A 110 -11.79 -0.02 19.59
CA PHE A 110 -11.03 1.22 19.47
C PHE A 110 -11.85 2.31 18.77
N PRO A 111 -11.71 3.58 19.18
CA PRO A 111 -12.32 4.71 18.50
C PRO A 111 -11.92 4.70 17.03
N ARG A 112 -12.85 5.04 16.14
CA ARG A 112 -12.54 5.20 14.72
C ARG A 112 -11.63 6.42 14.59
N ALA A 113 -10.37 6.21 14.26
CA ALA A 113 -9.56 7.30 13.73
C ALA A 113 -10.18 7.72 12.39
N ASP A 114 -10.35 9.02 12.16
CA ASP A 114 -10.62 9.59 10.84
C ASP A 114 -9.37 9.38 9.98
N GLY A 115 -9.22 8.15 9.49
CA GLY A 115 -8.11 7.74 8.66
C GLY A 115 -8.22 8.29 7.24
N PRO A 116 -7.17 8.10 6.42
CA PRO A 116 -7.21 8.49 5.02
C PRO A 116 -8.41 7.84 4.30
N PRO A 117 -8.97 8.49 3.27
CA PRO A 117 -10.10 7.94 2.53
C PRO A 117 -9.73 6.57 1.96
N PRO A 118 -10.67 5.61 1.91
CA PRO A 118 -10.39 4.24 1.47
C PRO A 118 -9.67 4.16 0.12
N ALA A 119 -10.00 5.06 -0.81
CA ALA A 119 -9.37 5.12 -2.13
C ALA A 119 -7.86 5.42 -2.05
N ALA A 120 -7.41 6.27 -1.13
CA ALA A 120 -5.98 6.57 -0.95
C ALA A 120 -5.22 5.35 -0.41
N VAL A 121 -5.84 4.62 0.53
CA VAL A 121 -5.28 3.36 1.05
C VAL A 121 -5.19 2.32 -0.07
N VAL A 122 -6.23 2.17 -0.89
CA VAL A 122 -6.24 1.23 -2.01
C VAL A 122 -5.12 1.57 -3.00
N ILE A 123 -4.91 2.84 -3.35
CA ILE A 123 -3.78 3.24 -4.21
C ILE A 123 -2.45 2.78 -3.63
N LEU A 124 -2.19 3.02 -2.34
CA LEU A 124 -0.95 2.59 -1.70
C LEU A 124 -0.78 1.07 -1.76
N LEU A 125 -1.83 0.32 -1.44
CA LEU A 125 -1.79 -1.14 -1.47
C LEU A 125 -1.59 -1.67 -2.90
N THR A 126 -2.21 -1.05 -3.90
CA THR A 126 -2.04 -1.44 -5.30
C THR A 126 -0.61 -1.16 -5.79
N LEU A 127 -0.03 -0.01 -5.41
CA LEU A 127 1.38 0.30 -5.72
C LEU A 127 2.33 -0.71 -5.06
N LEU A 128 2.08 -1.08 -3.79
CA LEU A 128 2.87 -2.08 -3.07
C LEU A 128 2.68 -3.51 -3.59
N ALA A 129 1.51 -3.82 -4.16
CA ALA A 129 1.25 -5.11 -4.81
C ALA A 129 1.84 -5.21 -6.22
N THR A 130 2.23 -4.08 -6.84
CA THR A 130 2.73 -4.05 -8.22
C THR A 130 3.94 -4.96 -8.46
N PRO A 131 4.96 -5.04 -7.57
CA PRO A 131 6.07 -5.99 -7.74
C PRO A 131 5.62 -7.45 -7.82
N VAL A 132 4.65 -7.83 -6.98
CA VAL A 132 4.10 -9.19 -6.94
C VAL A 132 3.38 -9.50 -8.25
N VAL A 133 2.54 -8.57 -8.73
CA VAL A 133 1.84 -8.72 -10.01
C VAL A 133 2.82 -8.79 -11.17
N ALA A 134 3.83 -7.92 -11.22
CA ALA A 134 4.82 -7.89 -12.28
C ALA A 134 5.64 -9.19 -12.37
N ALA A 135 6.01 -9.75 -11.21
CA ALA A 135 6.75 -11.01 -11.15
C ALA A 135 5.91 -12.22 -11.61
N PHE A 136 4.66 -12.34 -11.15
CA PHE A 136 3.79 -13.43 -11.59
C PHE A 136 3.24 -13.27 -13.01
N ALA A 137 3.24 -12.05 -13.54
CA ALA A 137 2.93 -11.76 -14.94
C ALA A 137 4.01 -12.29 -15.91
N ALA A 138 5.25 -12.47 -15.43
CA ALA A 138 6.39 -12.92 -16.23
C ALA A 138 7.16 -14.04 -15.50
N PRO A 139 6.58 -15.25 -15.37
CA PRO A 139 7.18 -16.32 -14.57
C PRO A 139 8.50 -16.84 -15.15
N GLY A 140 8.67 -16.77 -16.48
CA GLY A 140 9.90 -17.13 -17.17
C GLY A 140 11.01 -16.07 -17.12
N GLY A 141 10.78 -14.97 -16.39
CA GLY A 141 11.77 -13.92 -16.17
C GLY A 141 11.21 -12.52 -16.32
N ILE A 142 11.47 -11.68 -15.33
CA ILE A 142 10.96 -10.32 -15.30
C ILE A 142 11.85 -9.41 -16.17
N PRO A 143 11.30 -8.77 -17.23
CA PRO A 143 12.08 -7.85 -18.05
C PRO A 143 12.51 -6.64 -17.22
N VAL A 144 13.59 -5.96 -17.65
CA VAL A 144 14.12 -4.76 -16.98
C VAL A 144 13.03 -3.70 -16.74
N ALA A 145 12.08 -3.55 -17.68
CA ALA A 145 10.94 -2.66 -17.52
C ALA A 145 10.02 -3.05 -16.33
N GLY A 146 9.81 -4.34 -16.09
CA GLY A 146 9.04 -4.84 -14.95
C GLY A 146 9.76 -4.61 -13.62
N VAL A 147 11.09 -4.78 -13.59
CA VAL A 147 11.92 -4.45 -12.42
C VAL A 147 11.86 -2.95 -12.13
N ALA A 148 12.04 -2.10 -13.15
CA ALA A 148 11.96 -0.65 -13.03
C ALA A 148 10.58 -0.21 -12.53
N LEU A 149 9.50 -0.77 -13.07
CA LEU A 149 8.13 -0.51 -12.60
C LEU A 149 7.96 -0.91 -11.13
N SER A 150 8.51 -2.05 -10.71
CA SER A 150 8.42 -2.54 -9.34
C SER A 150 9.10 -1.60 -8.35
N ILE A 151 10.34 -1.21 -8.64
CA ILE A 151 11.10 -0.24 -7.83
C ILE A 151 10.38 1.10 -7.79
N TRP A 152 9.94 1.59 -8.95
CA TRP A 152 9.19 2.83 -9.08
C TRP A 152 7.91 2.81 -8.26
N SER A 153 7.15 1.71 -8.27
CA SER A 153 5.87 1.60 -7.57
C SER A 153 6.06 1.62 -6.05
N VAL A 154 7.10 0.97 -5.54
CA VAL A 154 7.45 1.04 -4.10
C VAL A 154 7.90 2.45 -3.72
N ALA A 155 8.78 3.07 -4.51
CA ALA A 155 9.23 4.44 -4.28
C ALA A 155 8.06 5.44 -4.31
N LEU A 156 7.14 5.26 -5.26
CA LEU A 156 5.94 6.08 -5.39
C LEU A 156 4.97 5.85 -4.23
N ALA A 157 4.80 4.62 -3.76
CA ALA A 157 4.00 4.34 -2.57
C ALA A 157 4.54 5.10 -1.34
N VAL A 158 5.87 5.11 -1.15
CA VAL A 158 6.52 5.88 -0.08
C VAL A 158 6.30 7.38 -0.28
N ALA A 159 6.49 7.90 -1.50
CA ALA A 159 6.27 9.31 -1.80
C ALA A 159 4.82 9.75 -1.53
N VAL A 160 3.85 8.90 -1.88
CA VAL A 160 2.42 9.13 -1.67
C VAL A 160 2.06 9.07 -0.18
N ALA A 161 2.60 8.09 0.55
CA ALA A 161 2.41 7.98 1.99
C ALA A 161 2.98 9.19 2.75
N ARG A 162 4.02 9.83 2.19
CA ARG A 162 4.63 11.07 2.72
C ARG A 162 4.00 12.35 2.17
N ALA A 163 2.94 12.26 1.35
CA ALA A 163 2.33 13.40 0.66
C ALA A 163 3.34 14.29 -0.08
N ALA A 164 4.37 13.68 -0.69
CA ALA A 164 5.43 14.41 -1.39
C ALA A 164 4.88 15.21 -2.58
N LEU A 165 5.45 16.40 -2.82
CA LEU A 165 5.09 17.26 -3.94
C LEU A 165 5.25 16.49 -5.27
N GLY A 166 4.22 16.54 -6.12
CA GLY A 166 4.24 15.87 -7.42
C GLY A 166 3.93 14.38 -7.41
N SER A 167 3.80 13.73 -6.24
CA SER A 167 3.42 12.31 -6.14
C SER A 167 2.09 12.01 -6.84
N LEU A 168 1.11 12.91 -6.76
CA LEU A 168 -0.18 12.77 -7.44
C LEU A 168 -0.04 12.82 -8.98
N SER A 169 0.79 13.71 -9.50
CA SER A 169 1.09 13.79 -10.95
C SER A 169 1.82 12.53 -11.42
N ALA A 170 2.77 12.05 -10.60
CA ALA A 170 3.53 10.84 -10.85
C ALA A 170 2.61 9.59 -10.91
N ILE A 171 1.62 9.44 -10.01
CA ILE A 171 0.64 8.34 -10.11
C ILE A 171 -0.22 8.47 -11.37
N ARG A 172 -0.62 9.69 -11.76
CA ARG A 172 -1.57 9.89 -12.87
C ARG A 172 -0.99 9.68 -14.25
N VAL A 173 0.27 10.05 -14.44
CA VAL A 173 0.89 10.10 -15.76
C VAL A 173 2.04 9.12 -15.85
N LEU A 174 3.00 9.23 -14.94
CA LEU A 174 4.25 8.46 -15.05
C LEU A 174 4.05 6.98 -14.73
N HIS A 175 3.32 6.66 -13.67
CA HIS A 175 3.05 5.27 -13.30
C HIS A 175 2.28 4.47 -14.38
N PRO A 176 1.15 4.94 -14.95
CA PRO A 176 0.47 4.20 -16.02
C PRO A 176 1.29 4.12 -17.31
N ALA A 177 2.11 5.13 -17.62
CA ALA A 177 3.04 5.05 -18.74
C ALA A 177 4.08 3.94 -18.54
N LEU A 178 4.70 3.87 -17.36
CA LEU A 178 5.63 2.79 -17.02
C LEU A 178 4.94 1.42 -16.98
N ALA A 179 3.71 1.35 -16.47
CA ALA A 179 2.92 0.12 -16.47
C ALA A 179 2.64 -0.35 -17.90
N LEU A 180 2.32 0.56 -18.83
CA LEU A 180 2.12 0.23 -20.24
C LEU A 180 3.40 -0.29 -20.89
N VAL A 181 4.55 0.35 -20.64
CA VAL A 181 5.84 -0.12 -21.16
C VAL A 181 6.18 -1.52 -20.63
N ALA A 182 5.99 -1.77 -19.33
CA ALA A 182 6.19 -3.08 -18.74
C ALA A 182 5.19 -4.12 -19.29
N ALA A 183 3.94 -3.72 -19.53
CA ALA A 183 2.89 -4.60 -20.06
C ALA A 183 3.21 -5.10 -21.47
N ILE A 184 3.77 -4.24 -22.34
CA ILE A 184 4.23 -4.63 -23.69
C ILE A 184 5.29 -5.73 -23.61
N GLY A 185 6.19 -5.65 -22.62
CA GLY A 185 7.26 -6.64 -22.43
C GLY A 185 6.83 -7.95 -21.77
N ALA A 186 5.65 -8.02 -21.16
CA ALA A 186 5.20 -9.17 -20.36
C ALA A 186 4.34 -10.18 -21.14
N GLY A 187 4.09 -9.96 -22.44
CA GLY A 187 3.17 -10.78 -23.23
C GLY A 187 1.70 -10.57 -22.83
N LEU A 188 0.79 -11.32 -23.43
CA LEU A 188 -0.66 -11.03 -23.34
C LEU A 188 -1.25 -11.20 -21.93
N PRO A 189 -1.13 -12.36 -21.25
CA PRO A 189 -1.73 -12.51 -19.92
C PRO A 189 -1.06 -11.63 -18.87
N GLY A 190 0.28 -11.51 -18.91
CA GLY A 190 1.03 -10.67 -18.00
C GLY A 190 0.79 -9.17 -18.23
N GLY A 191 0.73 -8.76 -19.50
CA GLY A 191 0.44 -7.39 -19.90
C GLY A 191 -0.95 -6.93 -19.50
N LEU A 192 -1.96 -7.82 -19.56
CA LEU A 192 -3.30 -7.53 -19.04
C LEU A 192 -3.29 -7.29 -17.52
N ALA A 193 -2.57 -8.11 -16.75
CA ALA A 193 -2.48 -7.96 -15.30
C ALA A 193 -1.78 -6.64 -14.91
N ILE A 194 -0.62 -6.36 -15.51
CA ILE A 194 0.15 -5.12 -15.28
C ILE A 194 -0.65 -3.90 -15.74
N GLY A 195 -1.27 -3.96 -16.92
CA GLY A 195 -2.11 -2.91 -17.47
C GLY A 195 -3.32 -2.61 -16.58
N ALA A 196 -3.97 -3.64 -16.04
CA ALA A 196 -5.09 -3.47 -15.09
C ALA A 196 -4.66 -2.77 -13.81
N VAL A 197 -3.48 -3.10 -13.26
CA VAL A 197 -2.90 -2.40 -12.10
C VAL A 197 -2.66 -0.93 -12.41
N GLY A 198 -2.01 -0.62 -13.54
CA GLY A 198 -1.74 0.76 -13.95
C GLY A 198 -3.02 1.57 -14.23
N ALA A 199 -4.02 0.96 -14.84
CA ALA A 199 -5.31 1.60 -15.10
C ALA A 199 -6.08 1.85 -13.80
N ALA A 200 -6.09 0.88 -12.87
CA ALA A 200 -6.76 1.02 -11.59
C ALA A 200 -6.13 2.12 -10.72
N THR A 201 -4.81 2.17 -10.61
CA THR A 201 -4.11 3.22 -9.85
C THR A 201 -4.34 4.60 -10.46
N ALA A 202 -4.26 4.72 -11.79
CA ALA A 202 -4.55 5.96 -12.49
C ALA A 202 -6.00 6.42 -12.27
N ALA A 203 -6.99 5.54 -12.47
CA ALA A 203 -8.40 5.85 -12.27
C ALA A 203 -8.70 6.31 -10.83
N LEU A 204 -8.12 5.62 -9.83
CA LEU A 204 -8.26 6.01 -8.43
C LEU A 204 -7.61 7.38 -8.16
N ALA A 205 -6.46 7.70 -8.76
CA ALA A 205 -5.77 8.97 -8.58
C ALA A 205 -6.53 10.19 -9.14
N TRP A 206 -7.52 9.98 -10.00
CA TRP A 206 -8.42 11.03 -10.48
C TRP A 206 -9.63 11.28 -9.56
N ARG A 207 -9.90 10.40 -8.59
CA ARG A 207 -11.01 10.59 -7.64
C ARG A 207 -10.82 11.85 -6.79
N ARG A 208 -11.91 12.57 -6.54
CA ARG A 208 -11.93 13.80 -5.73
C ARG A 208 -11.43 13.54 -4.31
N ASP A 209 -11.82 12.44 -3.69
CA ASP A 209 -11.42 12.09 -2.32
C ASP A 209 -9.90 11.94 -2.18
N VAL A 210 -9.27 11.30 -3.17
CA VAL A 210 -7.82 11.08 -3.24
C VAL A 210 -7.11 12.40 -3.47
N ARG A 211 -7.64 13.26 -4.35
CA ARG A 211 -7.09 14.60 -4.60
C ARG A 211 -7.04 15.45 -3.34
N ILE A 212 -8.09 15.39 -2.52
CA ILE A 212 -8.18 16.19 -1.29
C ILE A 212 -7.22 15.61 -0.25
N ALA A 213 -7.18 14.28 -0.08
CA ALA A 213 -6.32 13.64 0.90
C ALA A 213 -4.83 13.67 0.57
N LEU A 214 -4.48 13.68 -0.72
CA LEU A 214 -3.10 13.77 -1.20
C LEU A 214 -2.75 15.18 -1.72
N ALA A 215 -3.65 16.16 -1.55
CA ALA A 215 -3.28 17.54 -1.77
C ALA A 215 -2.07 17.80 -0.86
N PRO A 216 -0.96 18.34 -1.39
CA PRO A 216 0.12 18.76 -0.53
C PRO A 216 -0.52 19.60 0.56
N ALA A 217 -0.19 19.31 1.82
CA ALA A 217 -0.26 20.32 2.84
C ALA A 217 0.78 21.36 2.43
N ALA A 218 0.44 22.18 1.42
CA ALA A 218 0.93 23.54 1.39
C ALA A 218 0.75 24.00 2.84
N PRO A 219 1.72 24.72 3.44
CA PRO A 219 1.36 25.50 4.61
C PRO A 219 0.05 26.14 4.18
N GLN A 220 -1.03 25.88 4.93
CA GLN A 220 -2.15 26.78 4.86
C GLN A 220 -1.43 28.09 5.06
N ARG A 221 -1.21 28.87 3.97
CA ARG A 221 -1.03 30.32 4.08
C ARG A 221 -2.11 30.58 5.06
N SER A 222 -1.75 30.89 6.30
CA SER A 222 -2.74 30.97 7.34
C SER A 222 -3.76 31.87 6.68
N SER A 223 -4.90 31.29 6.33
CA SER A 223 -6.06 32.11 6.38
C SER A 223 -6.09 32.27 7.89
N ALA A 224 -5.38 33.30 8.39
CA ALA A 224 -6.10 34.49 8.75
C ALA A 224 -7.38 34.49 7.92
N VAL A 225 -8.34 33.65 8.34
CA VAL A 225 -9.70 34.08 8.52
C VAL A 225 -9.46 35.45 9.09
N ALA A 226 -9.60 36.47 8.24
CA ALA A 226 -9.31 37.82 8.63
C ALA A 226 -10.21 38.00 9.85
N ILE A 227 -9.60 37.88 11.03
CA ILE A 227 -10.33 38.03 12.27
C ILE A 227 -10.71 39.49 12.16
N PRO A 228 -12.01 39.82 12.06
CA PRO A 228 -12.44 41.19 12.05
C PRO A 228 -11.69 41.90 13.17
N PRO A 229 -11.10 43.08 12.93
CA PRO A 229 -10.28 43.76 13.94
C PRO A 229 -11.03 43.94 15.27
N GLU A 230 -12.37 44.00 15.20
CA GLU A 230 -13.32 43.97 16.31
C GLU A 230 -13.18 42.76 17.27
N LEU A 231 -12.66 41.62 16.80
CA LEU A 231 -12.46 40.39 17.55
C LEU A 231 -11.00 40.18 17.96
N VAL A 232 -10.09 41.07 17.57
CA VAL A 232 -8.66 41.01 17.92
C VAL A 232 -8.43 41.88 19.16
N PRO A 233 -7.84 41.34 20.24
CA PRO A 233 -7.46 42.15 21.40
C PRO A 233 -6.60 43.36 21.01
N PRO A 234 -6.85 44.55 21.57
CA PRO A 234 -6.19 45.80 21.14
C PRO A 234 -4.67 45.80 21.35
N ASP A 235 -4.18 45.05 22.34
CA ASP A 235 -2.75 44.82 22.60
C ASP A 235 -2.05 44.08 21.44
N ILE A 236 -2.77 43.19 20.75
CA ILE A 236 -2.27 42.47 19.57
C ILE A 236 -2.27 43.38 18.33
N LEU A 237 -3.31 44.21 18.16
CA LEU A 237 -3.37 45.19 17.07
C LEU A 237 -2.27 46.24 17.19
N GLU A 238 -2.03 46.75 18.40
CA GLU A 238 -0.98 47.72 18.69
C GLU A 238 0.41 47.14 18.46
N ALA A 239 0.67 45.90 18.92
CA ALA A 239 1.93 45.21 18.67
C ALA A 239 2.19 44.94 17.17
N ALA A 240 1.13 44.82 16.37
CA ALA A 240 1.21 44.65 14.92
C ALA A 240 1.28 45.98 14.14
N GLY A 241 1.20 47.14 14.81
CA GLY A 241 1.20 48.45 14.17
C GLY A 241 -0.09 48.76 13.40
N LEU A 242 -1.21 48.16 13.82
CA LEU A 242 -2.53 48.33 13.20
C LEU A 242 -3.47 49.16 14.10
N ASP A 243 -4.38 49.92 13.50
CA ASP A 243 -5.46 50.61 14.20
C ASP A 243 -6.67 49.68 14.46
N ASP A 244 -7.68 50.21 15.15
CA ASP A 244 -8.90 49.49 15.54
C ASP A 244 -9.74 49.03 14.33
N THR A 245 -9.39 49.48 13.12
CA THR A 245 -9.99 49.05 11.83
C THR A 245 -9.10 48.08 11.06
N GLY A 246 -7.96 47.67 11.64
CA GLY A 246 -6.99 46.77 11.01
C GLY A 246 -6.11 47.45 9.95
N ARG A 247 -6.01 48.78 9.93
CA ARG A 247 -5.15 49.53 8.99
C ARG A 247 -3.80 49.87 9.62
N PRO A 248 -2.71 49.96 8.83
CA PRO A 248 -1.42 50.38 9.34
C PRO A 248 -1.49 51.80 9.92
N ARG A 249 -0.92 51.99 11.12
CA ARG A 249 -0.70 53.32 11.71
C ARG A 249 0.45 54.06 11.03
#